data_AF-D4MP96-F1
#
_entry.id   AF-D4MP96-F1
#
_cell.length_a   1.000
_cell.length_b   1.000
_cell.length_c   1.000
_cell.angle_alpha   90.00
_cell.angle_beta   90.00
_cell.angle_gamma   90.00
#
_symmetry.space_group_name_H-M   'P 1'
#
loop_
_entity.id
_entity.type
_entity.pdbx_description
1 polymer ?
#
loop_
_entity_poly.entity_id
_entity_poly.type
_entity_poly.pdbx_seq_one_letter_code
_entity_poly.pdbx_strand_id
1 'polypeptide(L)'
;MLGKKIHRDMADVNVYTAKRLREMACSLSGLARAFTDEVGAKRQLSFEDGLAAMQTAGAMVCGDCSKCNLYETGQKEDSYYLYYLLRAFEQKGKVDEEDMPRLFNETCRRREEYLSQLNRNLGRATMNLTWKNRFLESRDAVIVQFREMASILEEFSGQMEQAADITGNYEDSVRYLFRRHHMKVENMLILEYENEQREAYLTVRTLGGRCVTSRDASDILTRAVGGRRFGIARDSKEHYHKEDRHLPLCGGGEIPDDPRSLRGR
;
A
#
# COMPACT_ATOMS: atom_id res chain seq x y z
N MET A 1 -37.04 25.22 5.78
CA MET A 1 -35.68 25.35 6.38
C MET A 1 -34.94 24.02 6.53
N LEU A 2 -35.60 22.85 6.48
CA LEU A 2 -34.92 21.54 6.57
C LEU A 2 -34.11 21.16 5.30
N GLY A 3 -34.58 21.48 4.09
CA GLY A 3 -33.87 21.13 2.84
C GLY A 3 -32.50 21.81 2.65
N LYS A 4 -32.33 23.05 3.14
CA LYS A 4 -31.02 23.74 3.14
C LYS A 4 -30.02 23.13 4.13
N LYS A 5 -30.49 22.44 5.18
CA LYS A 5 -29.61 21.76 6.15
C LYS A 5 -29.06 20.46 5.57
N ILE A 6 -29.90 19.66 4.91
CA ILE A 6 -29.53 18.36 4.33
C ILE A 6 -28.54 18.53 3.15
N HIS A 7 -28.76 19.56 2.34
CA HIS A 7 -27.88 19.94 1.22
C HIS A 7 -26.46 20.28 1.68
N ARG A 8 -26.34 21.02 2.79
CA ARG A 8 -25.06 21.31 3.45
C ARG A 8 -24.42 20.06 4.04
N ASP A 9 -25.22 19.19 4.65
CA ASP A 9 -24.78 17.97 5.33
C ASP A 9 -24.10 16.97 4.36
N MET A 10 -24.63 16.75 3.15
CA MET A 10 -23.98 15.84 2.18
C MET A 10 -22.68 16.39 1.57
N ALA A 11 -22.63 17.68 1.24
CA ALA A 11 -21.40 18.31 0.78
C ALA A 11 -20.33 18.31 1.90
N ASP A 12 -20.75 18.57 3.14
CA ASP A 12 -19.90 18.48 4.33
C ASP A 12 -19.41 17.04 4.58
N VAL A 13 -20.23 16.01 4.31
CA VAL A 13 -19.84 14.59 4.40
C VAL A 13 -18.79 14.23 3.36
N ASN A 14 -18.92 14.68 2.11
CA ASN A 14 -17.92 14.41 1.06
C ASN A 14 -16.58 15.09 1.38
N VAL A 15 -16.62 16.35 1.81
CA VAL A 15 -15.43 17.11 2.24
C VAL A 15 -14.78 16.46 3.47
N TYR A 16 -15.59 16.06 4.46
CA TYR A 16 -15.10 15.37 5.66
C TYR A 16 -14.45 14.03 5.30
N THR A 17 -15.07 13.25 4.42
CA THR A 17 -14.55 11.95 3.99
C THR A 17 -13.25 12.11 3.22
N ALA A 18 -13.17 13.06 2.29
CA ALA A 18 -11.95 13.34 1.53
C ALA A 18 -10.80 13.77 2.44
N LYS A 19 -11.06 14.69 3.38
CA LYS A 19 -10.09 15.09 4.40
C LYS A 19 -9.60 13.89 5.21
N ARG A 20 -10.50 12.99 5.60
CA ARG A 20 -10.13 11.79 6.37
C ARG A 20 -9.26 10.83 5.57
N LEU A 21 -9.54 10.62 4.28
CA LEU A 21 -8.69 9.82 3.39
C LEU A 21 -7.30 10.44 3.25
N ARG A 22 -7.22 11.77 3.13
CA ARG A 22 -5.94 12.48 3.07
C ARG A 22 -5.14 12.33 4.38
N GLU A 23 -5.78 12.43 5.54
CA GLU A 23 -5.13 12.18 6.84
C GLU A 23 -4.53 10.77 6.94
N MET A 24 -5.25 9.76 6.43
CA MET A 24 -4.76 8.38 6.36
C MET A 24 -3.57 8.26 5.39
N ALA A 25 -3.63 8.89 4.22
CA ALA A 25 -2.54 8.92 3.25
C ALA A 25 -1.26 9.54 3.87
N CYS A 26 -1.40 10.65 4.59
CA CYS A 26 -0.30 11.28 5.31
C CYS A 26 0.27 10.36 6.40
N SER A 27 -0.58 9.63 7.12
CA SER A 27 -0.16 8.70 8.16
C SER A 27 0.65 7.53 7.60
N LEU A 28 0.19 6.93 6.50
CA LEU A 28 0.90 5.86 5.78
C LEU A 28 2.25 6.35 5.21
N SER A 29 2.28 7.55 4.65
CA SER A 29 3.52 8.18 4.20
C SER A 29 4.49 8.43 5.35
N GLY A 30 3.97 8.84 6.52
CA GLY A 30 4.74 8.98 7.76
C GLY A 30 5.35 7.66 8.22
N LEU A 31 4.57 6.57 8.20
CA LEU A 31 5.08 5.23 8.50
C LEU A 31 6.17 4.82 7.51
N ALA A 32 5.94 4.98 6.21
CA ALA A 32 6.93 4.67 5.19
C ALA A 32 8.26 5.41 5.42
N ARG A 33 8.22 6.67 5.89
CA ARG A 33 9.41 7.45 6.25
C ARG A 33 10.06 6.98 7.55
N ALA A 34 9.29 6.57 8.55
CA ALA A 34 9.85 6.04 9.80
C ALA A 34 10.66 4.74 9.57
N PHE A 35 10.33 3.97 8.53
CA PHE A 35 11.05 2.75 8.19
C PHE A 35 12.26 2.96 7.25
N THR A 36 12.50 4.17 6.74
CA THR A 36 13.63 4.45 5.83
C THR A 36 14.99 4.58 6.50
N ASP A 37 15.08 4.49 7.83
CA ASP A 37 16.36 4.62 8.52
C ASP A 37 17.34 3.47 8.18
N GLU A 38 18.59 3.91 7.98
CA GLU A 38 19.64 3.32 7.16
C GLU A 38 20.22 1.99 7.69
N VAL A 39 20.36 1.02 6.78
CA VAL A 39 21.58 0.25 6.42
C VAL A 39 21.21 -0.46 5.12
N GLY A 40 21.88 -0.14 4.01
CA GLY A 40 21.64 -0.83 2.74
C GLY A 40 22.03 -2.30 2.79
N ALA A 41 21.39 -3.12 1.97
CA ALA A 41 21.77 -4.53 1.82
C ALA A 41 23.25 -4.65 1.45
N LYS A 42 24.01 -5.41 2.23
CA LYS A 42 25.44 -5.64 1.98
C LYS A 42 25.58 -6.91 1.14
N ARG A 43 26.39 -6.88 0.08
CA ARG A 43 26.56 -8.04 -0.82
C ARG A 43 27.64 -9.02 -0.36
N GLN A 44 28.57 -8.56 0.47
CA GLN A 44 29.82 -9.26 0.79
C GLN A 44 30.09 -9.26 2.29
N LEU A 45 30.90 -10.22 2.74
CA LEU A 45 31.38 -10.27 4.11
C LEU A 45 32.27 -9.06 4.39
N SER A 46 32.10 -8.45 5.56
CA SER A 46 32.95 -7.35 5.97
C SER A 46 34.28 -7.84 6.52
N PHE A 47 35.25 -6.94 6.55
CA PHE A 47 36.53 -7.17 7.22
C PHE A 47 36.34 -7.64 8.67
N GLU A 48 35.40 -7.04 9.38
CA GLU A 48 35.06 -7.40 10.76
C GLU A 48 34.52 -8.83 10.86
N ASP A 49 33.66 -9.26 9.92
CA ASP A 49 33.14 -10.63 9.88
C ASP A 49 34.28 -11.64 9.68
N GLY A 50 35.22 -11.34 8.77
CA GLY A 50 36.39 -12.18 8.52
C GLY A 50 37.33 -12.26 9.73
N LEU A 51 37.61 -11.12 10.36
CA LEU A 51 38.47 -11.05 11.53
C LEU A 51 37.86 -11.82 12.70
N ALA A 52 36.56 -11.64 12.95
CA ALA A 52 35.83 -12.37 13.98
C ALA A 52 35.83 -13.89 13.71
N ALA A 53 35.65 -14.30 12.46
CA ALA A 53 35.68 -15.72 12.09
C ALA A 53 37.05 -16.35 12.36
N MET A 54 38.13 -15.64 12.04
CA MET A 54 39.50 -16.09 12.28
C MET A 54 39.88 -16.12 13.76
N GLN A 55 39.54 -15.07 14.51
CA GLN A 55 39.78 -15.03 15.95
C GLN A 55 39.00 -16.13 16.67
N THR A 56 37.77 -16.40 16.25
CA THR A 56 36.95 -17.50 16.80
C THR A 56 37.56 -18.87 16.46
N ALA A 57 38.02 -19.07 15.23
CA ALA A 57 38.72 -20.30 14.84
C ALA A 57 40.01 -20.50 15.64
N GLY A 58 40.77 -19.43 15.86
CA GLY A 58 41.96 -19.41 16.71
C GLY A 58 41.65 -19.75 18.16
N ALA A 59 40.66 -19.12 18.77
CA ALA A 59 40.28 -19.39 20.16
C ALA A 59 39.79 -20.85 20.34
N MET A 60 38.99 -21.37 19.41
CA MET A 60 38.41 -22.71 19.51
C MET A 60 39.40 -23.84 19.24
N VAL A 61 40.32 -23.64 18.30
CA VAL A 61 41.30 -24.66 17.92
C VAL A 61 42.61 -24.42 18.63
N CYS A 62 43.18 -23.23 18.51
CA CYS A 62 44.54 -22.93 18.94
C CYS A 62 44.65 -22.66 20.46
N GLY A 63 43.65 -22.04 21.08
CA GLY A 63 43.74 -21.57 22.46
C GLY A 63 44.94 -20.63 22.64
N ASP A 64 45.78 -20.87 23.64
CA ASP A 64 47.00 -20.09 23.93
C ASP A 64 48.23 -20.48 23.05
N CYS A 65 48.01 -20.96 21.82
CA CYS A 65 49.12 -21.38 20.93
C CYS A 65 49.95 -20.19 20.45
N SER A 66 51.14 -19.99 21.02
CA SER A 66 52.12 -18.96 20.60
C SER A 66 52.75 -19.19 19.23
N LYS A 67 52.58 -20.38 18.64
CA LYS A 67 53.15 -20.76 17.33
C LYS A 67 52.19 -20.58 16.16
N CYS A 68 50.90 -20.37 16.46
CA CYS A 68 49.81 -20.35 15.49
C CYS A 68 49.37 -18.91 15.16
N ASN A 69 50.18 -17.91 15.52
CA ASN A 69 49.83 -16.49 15.51
C ASN A 69 49.75 -15.91 14.10
N LEU A 70 48.66 -16.23 13.40
CA LEU A 70 48.28 -15.58 12.15
C LEU A 70 48.00 -14.08 12.34
N TYR A 71 47.45 -13.67 13.49
CA TYR A 71 47.07 -12.27 13.79
C TYR A 71 47.24 -11.99 15.28
N GLU A 72 48.45 -11.70 15.74
CA GLU A 72 48.67 -11.21 17.12
C GLU A 72 48.76 -9.67 17.16
N THR A 73 48.96 -9.01 16.03
CA THR A 73 49.10 -7.54 15.98
C THR A 73 48.62 -7.02 14.63
N GLY A 74 47.54 -6.24 14.63
CA GLY A 74 46.97 -5.63 13.42
C GLY A 74 47.94 -4.69 12.70
N GLN A 75 48.87 -5.25 11.93
CA GLN A 75 49.71 -4.52 11.00
C GLN A 75 48.98 -4.34 9.66
N LYS A 76 49.40 -3.37 8.86
CA LYS A 76 48.72 -3.02 7.59
C LYS A 76 48.70 -4.18 6.57
N GLU A 77 49.64 -5.11 6.64
CA GLU A 77 49.76 -6.27 5.72
C GLU A 77 48.71 -7.36 6.02
N ASP A 78 48.42 -7.56 7.30
CA ASP A 78 47.33 -8.39 7.81
C ASP A 78 45.95 -7.88 7.33
N SER A 79 45.81 -6.60 7.00
CA SER A 79 44.56 -6.11 6.43
C SER A 79 44.31 -6.62 5.00
N TYR A 80 45.36 -6.68 4.17
CA TYR A 80 45.26 -7.11 2.77
C TYR A 80 45.04 -8.61 2.63
N TYR A 81 45.73 -9.40 3.45
CA TYR A 81 45.62 -10.86 3.40
C TYR A 81 44.22 -11.34 3.80
N LEU A 82 43.59 -10.71 4.80
CA LEU A 82 42.20 -11.02 5.16
C LEU A 82 41.23 -10.71 4.01
N TYR A 83 41.43 -9.61 3.30
CA TYR A 83 40.62 -9.29 2.11
C TYR A 83 40.78 -10.36 1.02
N TYR A 84 42.00 -10.83 0.78
CA TYR A 84 42.25 -11.94 -0.15
C TYR A 84 41.50 -13.22 0.29
N LEU A 85 41.57 -13.58 1.58
CA LEU A 85 40.88 -14.75 2.12
C LEU A 85 39.36 -14.66 1.97
N LEU A 86 38.77 -13.51 2.30
CA LEU A 86 37.34 -13.28 2.12
C LEU A 86 36.93 -13.42 0.66
N ARG A 87 37.73 -12.88 -0.26
CA ARG A 87 37.48 -13.02 -1.70
C ARG A 87 37.61 -14.47 -2.18
N ALA A 88 38.60 -15.22 -1.70
CA ALA A 88 38.77 -16.63 -2.01
C ALA A 88 37.55 -17.44 -1.54
N PHE A 89 37.11 -17.20 -0.30
CA PHE A 89 35.90 -17.81 0.25
C PHE A 89 34.65 -17.46 -0.56
N GLU A 90 34.45 -16.20 -0.94
CA GLU A 90 33.31 -15.78 -1.75
C GLU A 90 33.27 -16.43 -3.14
N GLN A 91 34.42 -16.69 -3.74
CA GLN A 91 34.50 -17.30 -5.07
C GLN A 91 34.40 -18.82 -5.04
N LYS A 92 35.07 -19.47 -4.08
CA LYS A 92 35.16 -20.93 -3.98
C LYS A 92 34.09 -21.54 -3.08
N GLY A 93 33.46 -20.75 -2.22
CA GLY A 93 32.57 -21.21 -1.14
C GLY A 93 33.32 -21.78 0.08
N LYS A 94 34.65 -21.79 0.05
CA LYS A 94 35.54 -22.26 1.12
C LYS A 94 36.93 -21.66 0.97
N VAL A 95 37.68 -21.63 2.07
CA VAL A 95 39.12 -21.38 2.12
C VAL A 95 39.81 -22.73 2.13
N ASP A 96 40.70 -22.97 1.16
CA ASP A 96 41.51 -24.18 1.05
C ASP A 96 42.90 -23.98 1.68
N GLU A 97 43.67 -25.05 1.87
CA GLU A 97 45.05 -24.96 2.38
C GLU A 97 45.95 -24.10 1.49
N GLU A 98 45.71 -24.10 0.18
CA GLU A 98 46.44 -23.28 -0.80
C GLU A 98 46.21 -21.78 -0.61
N ASP A 99 45.07 -21.41 -0.03
CA ASP A 99 44.72 -20.02 0.24
C ASP A 99 45.38 -19.52 1.53
N MET A 100 45.89 -20.42 2.39
CA MET A 100 46.53 -20.09 3.67
C MET A 100 48.00 -19.69 3.52
N PRO A 101 48.58 -18.89 4.45
CA PRO A 101 49.97 -18.51 4.35
C PRO A 101 50.87 -19.73 4.54
N ARG A 102 51.97 -19.81 3.77
CA ARG A 102 52.91 -20.94 3.85
C ARG A 102 53.40 -21.22 5.27
N LEU A 103 53.75 -20.16 6.01
CA LEU A 103 54.15 -20.23 7.41
C LEU A 103 53.09 -20.89 8.29
N PHE A 104 51.81 -20.62 8.07
CA PHE A 104 50.73 -21.28 8.82
C PHE A 104 50.67 -22.77 8.49
N ASN A 105 50.74 -23.14 7.22
CA ASN A 105 50.71 -24.54 6.80
C ASN A 105 51.92 -25.31 7.37
N GLU A 106 53.10 -24.69 7.44
CA GLU A 106 54.31 -25.32 7.99
C GLU A 106 54.32 -25.39 9.53
N THR A 107 53.75 -24.39 10.21
CA THR A 107 53.88 -24.23 11.66
C THR A 107 52.68 -24.78 12.45
N CYS A 108 51.47 -24.73 11.88
CA CYS A 108 50.25 -25.16 12.57
C CYS A 108 49.99 -26.65 12.39
N ARG A 109 50.14 -27.43 13.47
CA ARG A 109 49.83 -28.87 13.50
C ARG A 109 48.33 -29.18 13.41
N ARG A 110 47.46 -28.21 13.73
CA ARG A 110 45.99 -28.34 13.71
C ARG A 110 45.37 -27.55 12.56
N ARG A 111 46.11 -27.39 11.45
CA ARG A 111 45.67 -26.58 10.30
C ARG A 111 44.35 -27.04 9.70
N GLU A 112 44.12 -28.35 9.62
CA GLU A 112 42.86 -28.93 9.09
C GLU A 112 41.66 -28.57 9.99
N GLU A 113 41.80 -28.72 11.30
CA GLU A 113 40.77 -28.34 12.27
C GLU A 113 40.51 -26.83 12.25
N TYR A 114 41.57 -26.02 12.17
CA TYR A 114 41.46 -24.57 12.07
C TYR A 114 40.71 -24.14 10.81
N LEU A 115 41.06 -24.69 9.65
CA LEU A 115 40.39 -24.41 8.38
C LEU A 115 38.92 -24.85 8.41
N SER A 116 38.62 -25.98 9.02
CA SER A 116 37.25 -26.44 9.22
C SER A 116 36.43 -25.44 10.07
N GLN A 117 36.99 -24.95 11.17
CA GLN A 117 36.33 -23.93 12.01
C GLN A 117 36.21 -22.57 11.31
N LEU A 118 37.24 -22.15 10.58
CA LEU A 118 37.23 -20.91 9.81
C LEU A 118 36.10 -20.94 8.77
N ASN A 119 36.05 -21.99 7.95
CA ASN A 119 35.00 -22.17 6.94
C ASN A 119 33.61 -22.24 7.57
N ARG A 120 33.47 -22.89 8.73
CA ARG A 120 32.20 -22.93 9.47
C ARG A 120 31.77 -21.54 9.94
N ASN A 121 32.70 -20.74 10.47
CA ASN A 121 32.40 -19.39 10.95
C ASN A 121 32.08 -18.44 9.80
N LEU A 122 32.85 -18.48 8.71
CA LEU A 122 32.58 -17.71 7.49
C LEU A 122 31.22 -18.11 6.88
N GLY A 123 30.91 -19.40 6.79
CA GLY A 123 29.61 -19.87 6.32
C GLY A 123 28.44 -19.38 7.18
N ARG A 124 28.61 -19.34 8.51
CA ARG A 124 27.61 -18.74 9.43
C ARG A 124 27.46 -17.24 9.21
N ALA A 125 28.57 -16.51 9.04
CA ALA A 125 28.54 -15.08 8.76
C ALA A 125 27.83 -14.78 7.44
N THR A 126 28.08 -15.58 6.39
CA THR A 126 27.38 -15.47 5.10
C THR A 126 25.90 -15.71 5.27
N MET A 127 25.51 -16.75 6.01
CA MET A 127 24.10 -17.03 6.26
C MET A 127 23.44 -15.86 7.00
N ASN A 128 24.06 -15.34 8.06
CA ASN A 128 23.57 -14.17 8.80
C ASN A 128 23.41 -12.95 7.90
N LEU A 129 24.36 -12.71 7.00
CA LEU A 129 24.29 -11.64 6.01
C LEU A 129 23.07 -11.83 5.08
N THR A 130 22.85 -13.04 4.56
CA THR A 130 21.69 -13.35 3.72
C THR A 130 20.37 -13.13 4.48
N TRP A 131 20.28 -13.57 5.74
CA TRP A 131 19.10 -13.33 6.58
C TRP A 131 18.86 -11.85 6.81
N LYS A 132 19.91 -11.08 7.11
CA LYS A 132 19.84 -9.63 7.26
C LYS A 132 19.33 -8.96 5.97
N ASN A 133 19.84 -9.38 4.81
CA ASN A 133 19.41 -8.83 3.53
C ASN A 133 17.94 -9.17 3.24
N ARG A 134 17.50 -10.41 3.47
CA ARG A 134 16.09 -10.80 3.30
C ARG A 134 15.15 -10.02 4.22
N PHE A 135 15.59 -9.70 5.43
CA PHE A 135 14.84 -8.82 6.33
C PHE A 135 14.74 -7.39 5.78
N LEU A 136 15.84 -6.83 5.28
CA LEU A 136 15.86 -5.52 4.65
C LEU A 136 14.97 -5.47 3.41
N GLU A 137 15.01 -6.50 2.55
CA GLU A 137 14.11 -6.64 1.40
C GLU A 137 12.63 -6.68 1.81
N SER A 138 12.30 -7.45 2.85
CA SER A 138 10.93 -7.54 3.36
C SER A 138 10.44 -6.20 3.90
N ARG A 139 11.31 -5.46 4.60
CA ARG A 139 11.03 -4.10 5.07
C ARG A 139 10.81 -3.14 3.90
N ASP A 140 11.70 -3.17 2.91
CA ASP A 140 11.62 -2.30 1.74
C ASP A 140 10.33 -2.55 0.95
N ALA A 141 9.89 -3.80 0.84
CA ALA A 141 8.59 -4.15 0.25
C ALA A 141 7.41 -3.51 1.01
N VAL A 142 7.42 -3.55 2.35
CA VAL A 142 6.38 -2.91 3.17
C VAL A 142 6.39 -1.38 3.01
N ILE A 143 7.57 -0.76 2.93
CA ILE A 143 7.70 0.68 2.67
C ILE A 143 7.05 1.05 1.33
N VAL A 144 7.30 0.25 0.28
CA VAL A 144 6.68 0.46 -1.04
C VAL A 144 5.16 0.33 -0.93
N GLN A 145 4.65 -0.71 -0.27
CA GLN A 145 3.21 -0.89 -0.08
C GLN A 145 2.54 0.29 0.65
N PHE A 146 3.15 0.82 1.71
CA PHE A 146 2.61 2.01 2.39
C PHE A 146 2.57 3.24 1.50
N ARG A 147 3.58 3.44 0.65
CA ARG A 147 3.60 4.55 -0.32
C ARG A 147 2.54 4.38 -1.39
N GLU A 148 2.37 3.18 -1.92
CA GLU A 148 1.31 2.87 -2.91
C GLU A 148 -0.08 3.11 -2.32
N MET A 149 -0.33 2.62 -1.11
CA MET A 149 -1.60 2.84 -0.42
C MET A 149 -1.85 4.34 -0.15
N ALA A 150 -0.82 5.07 0.29
CA ALA A 150 -0.92 6.51 0.48
C ALA A 150 -1.29 7.23 -0.83
N SER A 151 -0.63 6.89 -1.93
CA SER A 151 -0.91 7.46 -3.26
C SER A 151 -2.34 7.20 -3.70
N ILE A 152 -2.84 5.97 -3.53
CA ILE A 152 -4.22 5.61 -3.86
C ILE A 152 -5.21 6.45 -3.04
N LEU A 153 -5.01 6.55 -1.73
CA LEU A 153 -5.88 7.32 -0.85
C LEU A 153 -5.84 8.83 -1.16
N GLU A 154 -4.67 9.35 -1.53
CA GLU A 154 -4.51 10.74 -1.93
C GLU A 154 -5.25 11.04 -3.24
N GLU A 155 -5.13 10.17 -4.25
CA GLU A 155 -5.86 10.28 -5.52
C GLU A 155 -7.38 10.23 -5.30
N PHE A 156 -7.87 9.28 -4.49
CA PHE A 156 -9.29 9.23 -4.13
C PHE A 156 -9.76 10.48 -3.37
N SER A 157 -8.95 10.97 -2.43
CA SER A 157 -9.28 12.21 -1.71
C SER A 157 -9.38 13.41 -2.65
N GLY A 158 -8.49 13.50 -3.66
CA GLY A 158 -8.50 14.54 -4.67
C GLY A 158 -9.77 14.51 -5.51
N GLN A 159 -10.17 13.33 -6.00
CA GLN A 159 -11.40 13.16 -6.77
C GLN A 159 -12.66 13.58 -5.97
N MET A 160 -12.66 13.38 -4.66
CA MET A 160 -13.79 13.74 -3.79
C MET A 160 -13.84 15.24 -3.46
N GLU A 161 -12.71 15.95 -3.37
CA GLU A 161 -12.67 17.39 -3.10
C GLU A 161 -13.04 18.26 -4.31
N GLN A 162 -12.97 17.70 -5.51
CA GLN A 162 -13.21 18.40 -6.79
C GLN A 162 -14.69 18.50 -7.19
N ALA A 163 -15.62 18.06 -6.34
CA ALA A 163 -17.05 18.13 -6.62
C ALA A 163 -17.61 19.54 -6.29
N ALA A 164 -17.90 20.32 -7.33
CA ALA A 164 -18.57 21.61 -7.20
C ALA A 164 -20.09 21.43 -7.08
N ASP A 165 -20.69 22.08 -6.09
CA ASP A 165 -22.14 22.09 -5.93
C ASP A 165 -22.80 23.11 -6.87
N ILE A 166 -23.47 22.59 -7.89
CA ILE A 166 -24.15 23.34 -8.94
C ILE A 166 -25.67 23.32 -8.79
N THR A 167 -26.19 22.88 -7.63
CA THR A 167 -27.64 22.70 -7.38
C THR A 167 -28.44 23.97 -7.70
N GLY A 168 -27.92 25.13 -7.30
CA GLY A 168 -28.58 26.42 -7.50
C GLY A 168 -28.86 26.76 -8.96
N ASN A 169 -28.09 26.22 -9.90
CA ASN A 169 -28.24 26.50 -11.33
C ASN A 169 -29.46 25.80 -11.94
N TYR A 170 -29.90 24.68 -11.35
CA TYR A 170 -30.91 23.80 -11.94
C TYR A 170 -32.13 23.56 -11.05
N GLU A 171 -32.10 24.03 -9.80
CA GLU A 171 -33.14 23.77 -8.80
C GLU A 171 -34.55 24.11 -9.30
N ASP A 172 -34.74 25.28 -9.90
CA ASP A 172 -36.05 25.73 -10.37
C ASP A 172 -36.56 24.90 -11.56
N SER A 173 -35.70 24.65 -12.55
CA SER A 173 -36.02 23.86 -13.74
C SER A 173 -36.40 22.43 -13.38
N VAL A 174 -35.65 21.80 -12.48
CA VAL A 174 -35.90 20.44 -12.01
C VAL A 174 -37.19 20.39 -11.20
N ARG A 175 -37.39 21.30 -10.24
CA ARG A 175 -38.65 21.35 -9.45
C ARG A 175 -39.87 21.57 -10.34
N TYR A 176 -39.77 22.44 -11.35
CA TYR A 176 -40.86 22.71 -12.29
C TYR A 176 -41.25 21.45 -13.09
N LEU A 177 -40.26 20.79 -13.71
CA LEU A 177 -40.51 19.61 -14.53
C LEU A 177 -41.05 18.43 -13.71
N PHE A 178 -40.47 18.16 -12.53
CA PHE A 178 -40.97 17.09 -11.67
C PHE A 178 -42.42 17.35 -11.21
N ARG A 179 -42.78 18.61 -10.89
CA ARG A 179 -44.17 18.97 -10.53
C ARG A 179 -45.16 18.71 -11.66
N ARG A 180 -44.78 19.00 -12.91
CA ARG A 180 -45.61 18.72 -14.10
C ARG A 180 -45.90 17.23 -14.26
N HIS A 181 -45.00 16.38 -13.77
CA HIS A 181 -45.15 14.93 -13.75
C HIS A 181 -45.71 14.38 -12.42
N HIS A 182 -46.41 15.20 -11.62
CA HIS A 182 -47.00 14.83 -10.33
C HIS A 182 -45.99 14.30 -9.30
N MET A 183 -44.77 14.82 -9.35
CA MET A 183 -43.72 14.52 -8.38
C MET A 183 -43.31 15.80 -7.64
N LYS A 184 -43.11 15.69 -6.34
CA LYS A 184 -42.58 16.75 -5.49
C LYS A 184 -41.14 16.41 -5.11
N VAL A 185 -40.19 17.25 -5.52
CA VAL A 185 -38.82 17.19 -5.03
C VAL A 185 -38.75 17.83 -3.65
N GLU A 186 -38.34 17.06 -2.64
CA GLU A 186 -38.18 17.50 -1.26
C GLU A 186 -36.76 18.01 -1.00
N ASN A 187 -35.76 17.23 -1.41
CA ASN A 187 -34.33 17.58 -1.34
C ASN A 187 -33.66 17.33 -2.69
N MET A 188 -32.63 18.12 -2.99
CA MET A 188 -31.84 18.04 -4.21
C MET A 188 -30.41 18.46 -3.92
N LEU A 189 -29.45 17.74 -4.48
CA LEU A 189 -28.05 18.09 -4.56
C LEU A 189 -27.56 17.68 -5.95
N ILE A 190 -26.91 18.58 -6.67
CA ILE A 190 -26.30 18.31 -7.97
C ILE A 190 -24.84 18.72 -7.87
N LEU A 191 -23.95 17.76 -8.09
CA LEU A 191 -22.50 17.92 -8.07
C LEU A 191 -21.96 17.84 -9.49
N GLU A 192 -20.99 18.67 -9.81
CA GLU A 192 -20.20 18.61 -11.04
C GLU A 192 -18.72 18.41 -10.67
N TYR A 193 -18.11 17.41 -11.27
CA TYR A 193 -16.69 17.09 -11.10
C TYR A 193 -15.87 17.76 -12.20
N GLU A 194 -14.56 17.91 -12.01
CA GLU A 194 -13.64 18.53 -13.00
C GLU A 194 -13.67 17.87 -14.38
N ASN A 195 -14.03 16.58 -14.45
CA ASN A 195 -14.18 15.84 -15.71
C ASN A 195 -15.54 16.05 -16.41
N GLU A 196 -16.30 17.08 -16.00
CA GLU A 196 -17.66 17.40 -16.45
C GLU A 196 -18.69 16.29 -16.18
N GLN A 197 -18.35 15.28 -15.37
CA GLN A 197 -19.34 14.32 -14.89
C GLN A 197 -20.21 14.99 -13.84
N ARG A 198 -21.50 14.65 -13.86
CA ARG A 198 -22.50 15.22 -12.96
C ARG A 198 -23.19 14.11 -12.21
N GLU A 199 -23.33 14.30 -10.90
CA GLU A 199 -24.10 13.43 -10.03
C GLU A 199 -25.24 14.20 -9.40
N ALA A 200 -26.41 13.58 -9.30
CA ALA A 200 -27.60 14.21 -8.75
C ALA A 200 -28.26 13.31 -7.71
N TYR A 201 -28.42 13.85 -6.51
CA TYR A 201 -29.09 13.22 -5.39
C TYR A 201 -30.43 13.92 -5.16
N LEU A 202 -31.53 13.18 -5.34
CA LEU A 202 -32.89 13.73 -5.26
C LEU A 202 -33.71 12.90 -4.29
N THR A 203 -34.42 13.58 -3.38
CA THR A 203 -35.52 12.98 -2.62
C THR A 203 -36.83 13.41 -3.26
N VAL A 204 -37.55 12.46 -3.85
CA VAL A 204 -38.77 12.73 -4.62
C VAL A 204 -39.94 11.97 -4.02
N ARG A 205 -41.10 12.63 -3.95
CA ARG A 205 -42.37 12.04 -3.52
C ARG A 205 -43.40 12.13 -4.63
N THR A 206 -44.04 11.01 -4.98
CA THR A 206 -45.14 11.02 -5.95
C THR A 206 -46.42 11.55 -5.31
N LEU A 207 -47.22 12.26 -6.09
CA LEU A 207 -48.50 12.83 -5.70
C LEU A 207 -49.62 12.01 -6.34
N GLY A 208 -50.67 11.70 -5.56
CA GLY A 208 -51.87 11.06 -6.08
C GLY A 208 -51.75 9.55 -6.37
N GLY A 209 -50.91 8.82 -5.62
CA GLY A 209 -50.88 7.34 -5.67
C GLY A 209 -50.29 6.73 -6.96
N ARG A 210 -49.70 7.54 -7.83
CA ARG A 210 -49.02 7.06 -9.04
C ARG A 210 -47.62 6.55 -8.71
N CYS A 211 -47.23 5.44 -9.34
CA CYS A 211 -45.86 4.94 -9.36
C CYS A 211 -45.12 5.54 -10.56
N VAL A 212 -43.88 5.96 -10.35
CA VAL A 212 -42.98 6.47 -11.41
C VAL A 212 -41.72 5.63 -11.37
N THR A 213 -41.20 5.24 -12.53
CA THR A 213 -39.96 4.45 -12.59
C THR A 213 -38.73 5.33 -12.36
N SER A 214 -37.64 4.73 -11.88
CA SER A 214 -36.33 5.39 -11.81
C SER A 214 -35.87 5.91 -13.17
N ARG A 215 -36.21 5.20 -14.24
CA ARG A 215 -35.85 5.59 -15.62
C ARG A 215 -36.59 6.84 -16.06
N ASP A 216 -37.89 6.92 -15.80
CA ASP A 216 -38.69 8.11 -16.12
C ASP A 216 -38.21 9.33 -15.33
N ALA A 217 -37.89 9.14 -14.04
CA ALA A 217 -37.34 10.21 -13.21
C ALA A 217 -35.96 10.68 -13.72
N SER A 218 -35.08 9.76 -14.15
CA SER A 218 -33.79 10.07 -14.76
C SER A 218 -33.95 10.82 -16.10
N ASP A 219 -34.91 10.43 -16.93
CA ASP A 219 -35.15 11.09 -18.22
C ASP A 219 -35.73 12.50 -18.01
N ILE A 220 -36.60 12.69 -17.01
CA ILE A 220 -37.11 14.01 -16.63
C ILE A 220 -35.97 14.88 -16.09
N LEU A 221 -35.09 14.33 -15.25
CA LEU A 221 -33.93 15.04 -14.73
C LEU A 221 -32.96 15.45 -15.84
N THR A 222 -32.68 14.54 -16.77
CA THR A 222 -31.83 14.80 -17.95
C THR A 222 -32.38 15.96 -18.77
N ARG A 223 -33.70 16.03 -18.98
CA ARG A 223 -34.34 17.14 -19.69
C ARG A 223 -34.27 18.45 -18.92
N ALA A 224 -34.31 18.40 -17.59
CA ALA A 224 -34.30 19.57 -16.73
C ALA A 224 -32.90 20.22 -16.59
N VAL A 225 -31.86 19.40 -16.50
CA VAL A 225 -30.47 19.85 -16.34
C VAL A 225 -29.80 20.07 -17.70
N GLY A 226 -30.24 19.36 -18.73
CA GLY A 226 -29.61 19.38 -20.06
C GLY A 226 -28.25 18.66 -20.07
N GLY A 227 -27.72 18.43 -21.28
CA GLY A 227 -26.42 17.77 -21.47
C GLY A 227 -26.52 16.24 -21.56
N ARG A 228 -25.54 15.53 -20.99
CA ARG A 228 -25.46 14.06 -21.03
C ARG A 228 -26.58 13.42 -20.21
N ARG A 229 -27.01 12.22 -20.62
CA ARG A 229 -28.06 11.46 -19.94
C ARG A 229 -27.61 11.04 -18.55
N PHE A 230 -28.45 11.26 -17.55
CA PHE A 230 -28.20 10.78 -16.19
C PHE A 230 -28.45 9.27 -16.11
N GLY A 231 -27.45 8.52 -15.69
CA GLY A 231 -27.60 7.11 -15.33
C GLY A 231 -28.16 6.94 -13.92
N ILE A 232 -28.75 5.78 -13.62
CA ILE A 232 -29.16 5.41 -12.25
C ILE A 232 -27.99 4.67 -11.59
N ALA A 233 -27.65 5.02 -10.35
CA ALA A 233 -26.59 4.35 -9.60
C ALA A 233 -26.99 2.92 -9.20
N ARG A 234 -26.03 1.98 -9.22
CA ARG A 234 -26.28 0.54 -8.98
C ARG A 234 -26.79 0.21 -7.56
N ASP A 235 -26.47 1.04 -6.56
CA ASP A 235 -26.85 0.82 -5.14
C ASP A 235 -28.13 1.56 -4.72
N SER A 236 -28.96 1.93 -5.69
CA SER A 236 -30.28 2.51 -5.44
C SER A 236 -31.17 1.44 -4.80
N LYS A 237 -31.35 1.43 -3.46
CA LYS A 237 -32.25 0.49 -2.75
C LYS A 237 -33.65 0.44 -3.36
N GLU A 238 -33.98 -0.60 -4.13
CA GLU A 238 -35.30 -0.77 -4.73
C GLU A 238 -36.23 -1.59 -3.82
N HIS A 239 -36.95 -1.04 -2.82
CA HIS A 239 -38.08 -1.76 -2.16
C HIS A 239 -39.15 -0.79 -1.60
N TYR A 240 -40.45 -1.06 -1.85
CA TYR A 240 -41.60 -0.25 -1.42
C TYR A 240 -42.41 -0.91 -0.29
N HIS A 241 -42.71 -0.18 0.79
CA HIS A 241 -43.99 -0.25 1.52
C HIS A 241 -44.24 1.01 2.37
N LYS A 242 -45.52 1.20 2.70
CA LYS A 242 -46.18 2.35 3.35
C LYS A 242 -45.50 2.80 4.66
N GLU A 243 -45.45 4.12 4.84
CA GLU A 243 -44.98 4.85 6.02
C GLU A 243 -43.46 5.02 6.15
N ASP A 244 -43.06 6.29 6.03
CA ASP A 244 -41.76 6.87 6.33
C ASP A 244 -40.51 6.35 5.58
N ARG A 245 -39.87 7.34 4.93
CA ARG A 245 -38.42 7.45 4.62
C ARG A 245 -37.89 6.74 3.35
N HIS A 246 -37.33 7.61 2.49
CA HIS A 246 -36.22 7.42 1.55
C HIS A 246 -36.50 6.50 0.36
N LEU A 247 -36.82 7.10 -0.79
CA LEU A 247 -37.06 6.43 -2.05
C LEU A 247 -35.75 6.15 -2.78
N PRO A 248 -35.46 4.87 -3.06
CA PRO A 248 -35.12 4.47 -4.42
C PRO A 248 -36.15 3.47 -4.99
N LEU A 249 -36.19 3.29 -6.32
CA LEU A 249 -37.38 2.94 -7.12
C LEU A 249 -37.24 1.55 -7.82
N CYS A 250 -38.15 0.57 -7.57
CA CYS A 250 -38.21 -0.79 -8.22
C CYS A 250 -38.83 -0.78 -9.64
N GLY A 251 -38.76 -1.81 -10.51
CA GLY A 251 -38.25 -3.21 -10.50
C GLY A 251 -38.46 -3.83 -11.93
N GLY A 252 -38.20 -5.10 -12.30
CA GLY A 252 -37.71 -6.32 -11.63
C GLY A 252 -37.50 -7.48 -12.66
N GLY A 253 -37.08 -8.67 -12.21
CA GLY A 253 -37.08 -9.93 -12.99
C GLY A 253 -36.04 -10.98 -12.58
N GLU A 254 -36.51 -12.01 -11.84
CA GLU A 254 -35.96 -13.36 -11.59
C GLU A 254 -34.61 -13.58 -10.87
N ILE A 255 -34.68 -14.48 -9.87
CA ILE A 255 -33.59 -15.07 -9.09
C ILE A 255 -33.01 -16.27 -9.88
N PRO A 256 -31.68 -16.42 -9.89
CA PRO A 256 -31.13 -17.74 -9.55
C PRO A 256 -30.15 -17.64 -8.38
N ASP A 257 -30.20 -18.71 -7.58
CA ASP A 257 -29.40 -18.98 -6.40
C ASP A 257 -27.88 -19.03 -6.66
N ASP A 258 -27.15 -18.68 -5.59
CA ASP A 258 -25.77 -19.05 -5.22
C ASP A 258 -24.64 -18.03 -5.51
N PRO A 259 -23.70 -17.81 -4.54
CA PRO A 259 -22.77 -16.69 -4.54
C PRO A 259 -21.43 -17.11 -5.16
N ARG A 260 -20.91 -16.33 -6.11
CA ARG A 260 -19.47 -16.36 -6.47
C ARG A 260 -19.06 -15.15 -7.31
N SER A 261 -17.84 -14.70 -7.01
CA SER A 261 -17.04 -13.61 -7.54
C SER A 261 -17.02 -13.38 -9.08
N LEU A 262 -16.81 -12.12 -9.51
CA LEU A 262 -15.65 -11.59 -10.30
C LEU A 262 -15.95 -10.32 -11.15
N ARG A 263 -14.86 -9.65 -11.52
CA ARG A 263 -14.63 -8.32 -12.14
C ARG A 263 -15.10 -8.11 -13.61
N GLY A 264 -15.11 -6.82 -14.03
CA GLY A 264 -14.80 -6.31 -15.38
C GLY A 264 -16.02 -5.79 -16.17
N ARG A 265 -16.01 -4.68 -16.92
CA ARG A 265 -15.02 -3.67 -17.36
C ARG A 265 -15.52 -2.26 -17.04
#